data_AF-A0AAQ3WSG9-F1
#
_entry.id   AF-A0AAQ3WSG9-F1
#
_cell.length_a   1.000
_cell.length_b   1.000
_cell.length_c   1.000
_cell.angle_alpha   90.00
_cell.angle_beta   90.00
_cell.angle_gamma   90.00
#
_symmetry.space_group_name_H-M   'P 1'
#
loop_
_entity.id
_entity.type
_entity.pdbx_description
1 polymer ?
#
loop_
_entity_poly.entity_id
_entity_poly.type
_entity_poly.pdbx_seq_one_letter_code
_entity_poly.pdbx_strand_id
1 'polypeptide(L)'
;MHSCIKKKKSRAVPRLSQKILAWIPFVPRRLGVFLDASASRRVIPARPPPLPPVRVRPRKRTNGSSPMLPLRRLPPLPPPLARGPAPRRLLSTAASAAAASPLPWPGLHAWRQAPPSDLRTWGPDGPCASDADELATPEAGAGAGSSLAEMGALVLSTADPLAKAGLTHAAFSRWAAGLPVGQATAPDHPARPDKPVVVTQKEITTHKEMGVPLNAYMLHNLAHVELNAIDLAWDTVVRFAPLRDTLGDGFFADFARVADDESRHFRWYSQRLAEVGFSYGDMPVHNLLWRECAKSSSDVSARLAVIPMVQEARGLDAGPRLVQRLCGFGDHRSANIVARVAEEELAHVSVGLYWFLKVCQMMGREPGDTFKDLIKEYDIVLKGPFNYPARDEAGIPRDWYDEKFKQEAAQKLSEVHDRLACIVEMEKENASAT
;
A
#
# COMPACT_ATOMS: atom_id res chain seq x y z
N MET A 1 -3.70 -7.58 70.84
CA MET A 1 -3.37 -6.45 69.96
C MET A 1 -2.11 -6.79 69.16
N HIS A 2 -2.28 -6.84 67.83
CA HIS A 2 -1.31 -6.83 66.73
C HIS A 2 0.20 -6.95 67.00
N SER A 3 0.83 -8.02 66.51
CA SER A 3 1.91 -7.92 65.49
C SER A 3 2.36 -9.32 65.02
N CYS A 4 2.12 -9.65 63.76
CA CYS A 4 2.84 -10.73 63.07
C CYS A 4 3.09 -10.29 61.62
N ILE A 5 4.32 -9.87 61.36
CA ILE A 5 4.84 -9.46 60.06
C ILE A 5 4.93 -10.72 59.18
N LYS A 6 4.01 -10.87 58.22
CA LYS A 6 4.14 -11.83 57.11
C LYS A 6 4.82 -11.14 55.92
N LYS A 7 6.10 -11.46 55.70
CA LYS A 7 6.80 -11.25 54.43
C LYS A 7 6.00 -11.93 53.30
N LYS A 8 5.60 -11.17 52.28
CA LYS A 8 5.01 -11.70 51.04
C LYS A 8 5.92 -11.40 49.85
N LYS A 9 6.30 -12.49 49.18
CA LYS A 9 6.55 -12.66 47.74
C LYS A 9 7.71 -11.86 47.09
N SER A 10 8.87 -12.51 47.01
CA SER A 10 9.72 -12.47 45.81
C SER A 10 9.34 -13.67 44.94
N ARG A 11 8.53 -13.45 43.91
CA ARG A 11 8.38 -14.40 42.80
C ARG A 11 9.13 -13.82 41.62
N ALA A 12 10.14 -14.57 41.17
CA ALA A 12 10.99 -14.25 40.06
C ALA A 12 10.17 -13.88 38.80
N VAL A 13 10.53 -12.76 38.20
CA VAL A 13 10.06 -12.33 36.87
C VAL A 13 10.68 -13.29 35.84
N PRO A 14 9.89 -14.00 35.01
CA PRO A 14 10.48 -14.78 33.94
C PRO A 14 11.01 -13.83 32.87
N ARG A 15 12.30 -13.98 32.55
CA ARG A 15 13.00 -13.29 31.45
C ARG A 15 12.24 -13.55 30.14
N LEU A 16 11.59 -12.52 29.62
CA LEU A 16 10.98 -12.55 28.29
C LEU A 16 12.09 -12.65 27.24
N SER A 17 12.09 -13.74 26.49
CA SER A 17 13.01 -13.97 25.38
C SER A 17 12.77 -12.99 24.23
N GLN A 18 13.85 -12.42 23.71
CA GLN A 18 13.91 -11.55 22.53
C GLN A 18 13.37 -12.23 21.26
N LYS A 19 12.24 -11.74 20.71
CA LYS A 19 11.82 -11.94 19.30
C LYS A 19 10.94 -10.76 18.85
N ILE A 20 11.56 -9.71 18.30
CA ILE A 20 10.86 -8.54 17.74
C ILE A 20 11.68 -8.10 16.51
N LEU A 21 11.14 -8.29 15.29
CA LEU A 21 11.50 -7.68 13.99
C LEU A 21 10.87 -8.54 12.87
N ALA A 22 9.74 -8.15 12.29
CA ALA A 22 9.05 -9.00 11.30
C ALA A 22 8.15 -8.26 10.28
N TRP A 23 8.48 -7.03 9.85
CA TRP A 23 7.74 -6.32 8.79
C TRP A 23 8.64 -5.61 7.76
N ILE A 24 9.81 -6.20 7.52
CA ILE A 24 10.53 -6.20 6.24
C ILE A 24 10.81 -7.70 6.02
N PRO A 25 10.58 -8.32 4.85
CA PRO A 25 10.29 -9.74 4.82
C PRO A 25 11.60 -10.54 4.83
N PHE A 26 11.91 -11.20 5.95
CA PHE A 26 12.92 -12.28 5.99
C PHE A 26 12.70 -13.27 7.15
N VAL A 27 12.68 -14.57 6.81
CA VAL A 27 13.19 -15.70 7.63
C VAL A 27 13.73 -16.74 6.64
N PRO A 28 14.94 -17.28 6.85
CA PRO A 28 15.02 -18.70 7.15
C PRO A 28 15.83 -19.01 8.41
N ARG A 29 15.52 -20.19 8.95
CA ARG A 29 15.98 -20.75 10.22
C ARG A 29 17.49 -21.04 10.22
N ARG A 30 18.08 -20.98 11.42
CA ARG A 30 19.40 -21.53 11.76
C ARG A 30 19.45 -23.03 11.48
N LEU A 31 20.49 -23.49 10.78
CA LEU A 31 21.19 -24.71 11.14
C LEU A 31 22.53 -24.29 11.74
N GLY A 32 22.83 -24.80 12.93
CA GLY A 32 24.13 -24.64 13.56
C GLY A 32 25.12 -25.66 13.00
N VAL A 33 26.32 -25.20 12.67
CA VAL A 33 27.53 -26.01 12.69
C VAL A 33 28.66 -25.12 13.21
N PHE A 34 29.29 -25.57 14.29
CA PHE A 34 30.53 -25.06 14.84
C PHE A 34 31.68 -25.24 13.84
N LEU A 35 32.56 -24.26 13.68
CA LEU A 35 33.99 -24.50 13.53
C LEU A 35 34.80 -23.22 13.81
N ASP A 36 35.95 -23.48 14.40
CA ASP A 36 36.88 -22.57 15.08
C ASP A 36 38.00 -22.07 14.14
N ALA A 37 38.62 -20.98 14.58
CA ALA A 37 39.99 -20.55 14.39
C ALA A 37 40.51 -19.98 13.04
N SER A 38 41.02 -18.75 13.22
CA SER A 38 42.33 -18.24 12.80
C SER A 38 42.50 -17.40 11.53
N ALA A 39 43.20 -16.29 11.79
CA ALA A 39 43.64 -15.23 10.91
C ALA A 39 44.49 -15.68 9.72
N SER A 40 44.28 -15.03 8.57
CA SER A 40 45.42 -14.52 7.80
C SER A 40 45.07 -13.46 6.75
N ARG A 41 46.15 -12.76 6.40
CA ARG A 41 46.31 -11.48 5.71
C ARG A 41 45.63 -11.32 4.34
N ARG A 42 45.37 -10.05 4.05
CA ARG A 42 44.96 -9.45 2.77
C ARG A 42 45.86 -9.87 1.61
N VAL A 43 45.23 -10.23 0.49
CA VAL A 43 45.79 -10.14 -0.87
C VAL A 43 44.68 -9.69 -1.81
N ILE A 44 44.95 -8.60 -2.55
CA ILE A 44 44.10 -8.03 -3.60
C ILE A 44 44.36 -8.81 -4.90
N PRO A 45 43.37 -9.38 -5.61
CA PRO A 45 43.58 -9.89 -6.95
C PRO A 45 43.31 -8.82 -8.01
N ALA A 46 44.20 -8.76 -9.00
CA ALA A 46 44.19 -7.86 -10.14
C ALA A 46 43.02 -8.11 -11.11
N ARG A 47 42.63 -7.05 -11.83
CA ARG A 47 41.59 -7.03 -12.88
C ARG A 47 41.86 -8.07 -13.99
N PRO A 48 40.85 -8.83 -14.45
CA PRO A 48 40.95 -9.63 -15.66
C PRO A 48 40.86 -8.76 -16.93
N PRO A 49 41.49 -9.18 -18.05
CA PRO A 49 41.49 -8.45 -19.32
C PRO A 49 40.11 -8.47 -20.02
N PRO A 50 39.82 -7.50 -20.91
CA PRO A 50 38.53 -7.38 -21.57
C PRO A 50 38.29 -8.49 -22.62
N LEU A 51 37.05 -8.98 -22.68
CA LEU A 51 36.60 -9.96 -23.66
C LEU A 51 36.44 -9.34 -25.07
N PRO A 52 36.68 -10.10 -26.16
CA PRO A 52 36.57 -9.60 -27.52
C PRO A 52 35.10 -9.41 -27.97
N PRO A 53 34.83 -8.56 -28.98
CA PRO A 53 33.48 -8.17 -29.37
C PRO A 53 32.71 -9.32 -30.02
N VAL A 54 31.48 -9.55 -29.55
CA VAL A 54 30.54 -10.53 -30.11
C VAL A 54 29.97 -9.99 -31.43
N ARG A 55 30.23 -10.70 -32.53
CA ARG A 55 29.58 -10.46 -33.83
C ARG A 55 28.08 -10.76 -33.75
N VAL A 56 27.25 -9.73 -33.87
CA VAL A 56 25.80 -9.87 -34.08
C VAL A 56 25.54 -10.28 -35.54
N ARG A 57 24.92 -11.45 -35.75
CA ARG A 57 24.34 -11.83 -37.05
C ARG A 57 22.94 -11.21 -37.18
N PRO A 58 22.54 -10.71 -38.36
CA PRO A 58 21.23 -10.09 -38.54
C PRO A 58 20.15 -11.19 -38.60
N ARG A 59 19.17 -11.14 -37.68
CA ARG A 59 17.96 -11.96 -37.79
C ARG A 59 16.93 -11.24 -38.66
N LYS A 60 16.44 -11.99 -39.64
CA LYS A 60 15.44 -11.62 -40.65
C LYS A 60 14.20 -10.98 -40.02
N ARG A 61 13.74 -9.89 -40.66
CA ARG A 61 12.39 -9.33 -40.52
C ARG A 61 11.36 -10.41 -40.85
N THR A 62 10.46 -10.68 -39.91
CA THR A 62 9.17 -11.29 -40.18
C THR A 62 8.10 -10.27 -39.82
N ASN A 63 7.40 -9.78 -40.84
CA ASN A 63 6.15 -9.06 -40.68
C ASN A 63 5.16 -10.00 -39.96
N GLY A 64 4.69 -9.57 -38.81
CA GLY A 64 3.68 -10.27 -38.03
C GLY A 64 2.95 -9.24 -37.19
N SER A 65 1.81 -8.80 -37.71
CA SER A 65 0.83 -7.97 -37.02
C SER A 65 0.42 -8.67 -35.71
N SER A 66 0.87 -8.17 -34.56
CA SER A 66 0.37 -8.62 -33.27
C SER A 66 -0.86 -7.80 -32.90
N PRO A 67 -2.03 -8.43 -32.66
CA PRO A 67 -3.17 -7.73 -32.07
C PRO A 67 -2.86 -7.50 -30.58
N MET A 68 -2.80 -6.24 -30.17
CA MET A 68 -2.79 -5.88 -28.76
C MET A 68 -4.14 -6.20 -28.13
N LEU A 69 -4.15 -6.97 -27.05
CA LEU A 69 -5.24 -7.04 -26.06
C LEU A 69 -4.66 -7.65 -24.74
N PRO A 70 -5.14 -7.27 -23.52
CA PRO A 70 -6.47 -6.71 -23.32
C PRO A 70 -6.71 -5.62 -22.24
N LEU A 71 -7.64 -4.70 -22.56
CA LEU A 71 -8.56 -3.95 -21.67
C LEU A 71 -9.66 -4.87 -21.07
N ARG A 72 -9.40 -6.18 -20.92
CA ARG A 72 -10.44 -7.18 -20.65
C ARG A 72 -10.79 -7.11 -19.18
N ARG A 73 -11.94 -6.52 -18.88
CA ARG A 73 -12.90 -7.02 -17.89
C ARG A 73 -14.04 -6.01 -17.68
N LEU A 74 -13.91 -4.77 -18.13
CA LEU A 74 -15.03 -3.84 -18.12
C LEU A 74 -15.89 -4.06 -19.39
N PRO A 75 -17.19 -4.36 -19.26
CA PRO A 75 -18.06 -4.46 -20.43
C PRO A 75 -18.17 -3.09 -21.14
N PRO A 76 -18.37 -3.06 -22.47
CA PRO A 76 -18.72 -1.82 -23.16
C PRO A 76 -20.06 -1.28 -22.63
N LEU A 77 -20.19 0.04 -22.56
CA LEU A 77 -21.40 0.74 -22.10
C LEU A 77 -22.64 0.28 -22.91
N PRO A 78 -23.76 -0.07 -22.27
CA PRO A 78 -25.00 -0.31 -23.00
C PRO A 78 -25.55 1.01 -23.59
N PRO A 79 -26.17 1.00 -24.78
CA PRO A 79 -26.88 2.16 -25.29
C PRO A 79 -28.08 2.52 -24.38
N PRO A 80 -28.56 3.77 -24.37
CA PRO A 80 -29.69 4.18 -23.54
C PRO A 80 -30.94 3.39 -23.94
N LEU A 81 -31.41 2.48 -23.07
CA LEU A 81 -32.59 1.67 -23.31
C LEU A 81 -33.87 2.43 -22.98
N ALA A 82 -34.79 2.43 -23.95
CA ALA A 82 -36.15 2.91 -23.83
C ALA A 82 -36.94 2.13 -22.75
N ARG A 83 -37.79 2.85 -22.01
CA ARG A 83 -38.63 2.32 -20.94
C ARG A 83 -39.68 1.34 -21.50
N GLY A 84 -39.54 0.06 -21.18
CA GLY A 84 -40.58 -0.96 -21.28
C GLY A 84 -40.87 -1.59 -19.91
N PRO A 85 -42.06 -2.16 -19.67
CA PRO A 85 -42.48 -2.61 -18.34
C PRO A 85 -41.80 -3.94 -17.95
N ALA A 86 -41.36 -4.03 -16.69
CA ALA A 86 -40.69 -5.20 -16.14
C ALA A 86 -41.66 -6.35 -15.79
N PRO A 87 -41.26 -7.63 -15.95
CA PRO A 87 -42.05 -8.76 -15.48
C PRO A 87 -41.86 -8.99 -13.97
N ARG A 88 -42.98 -9.26 -13.27
CA ARG A 88 -43.03 -9.59 -11.85
C ARG A 88 -42.35 -10.93 -11.58
N ARG A 89 -41.32 -10.97 -10.72
CA ARG A 89 -40.80 -12.19 -10.08
C ARG A 89 -41.37 -12.32 -8.68
N LEU A 90 -41.87 -13.53 -8.38
CA LEU A 90 -42.32 -13.96 -7.05
C LEU A 90 -41.11 -14.10 -6.12
N LEU A 91 -41.17 -13.45 -4.96
CA LEU A 91 -40.17 -13.49 -3.90
C LEU A 91 -40.34 -14.76 -3.06
N SER A 92 -39.32 -15.60 -3.03
CA SER A 92 -39.13 -16.61 -1.99
C SER A 92 -38.32 -15.97 -0.87
N THR A 93 -38.91 -15.84 0.31
CA THR A 93 -38.28 -15.30 1.52
C THR A 93 -37.50 -16.39 2.24
N ALA A 94 -36.21 -16.50 1.93
CA ALA A 94 -35.23 -17.06 2.85
C ALA A 94 -34.26 -15.94 3.22
N ALA A 95 -34.39 -15.42 4.44
CA ALA A 95 -33.49 -14.42 4.99
C ALA A 95 -32.13 -15.06 5.25
N SER A 96 -31.28 -15.10 4.21
CA SER A 96 -29.84 -15.15 4.41
C SER A 96 -29.45 -13.85 5.09
N ALA A 97 -28.71 -13.92 6.20
CA ALA A 97 -28.07 -12.76 6.80
C ALA A 97 -27.15 -12.14 5.74
N ALA A 98 -27.65 -11.17 5.00
CA ALA A 98 -26.89 -10.45 4.00
C ALA A 98 -25.72 -9.81 4.73
N ALA A 99 -24.51 -10.32 4.48
CA ALA A 99 -23.29 -9.66 4.91
C ALA A 99 -23.38 -8.20 4.42
N ALA A 100 -23.39 -7.25 5.36
CA ALA A 100 -23.48 -5.84 5.02
C ALA A 100 -22.41 -5.53 3.98
N SER A 101 -22.82 -4.98 2.83
CA SER A 101 -21.87 -4.61 1.79
C SER A 101 -20.85 -3.64 2.39
N PRO A 102 -19.55 -3.85 2.17
CA PRO A 102 -18.52 -2.95 2.71
C PRO A 102 -18.83 -1.51 2.32
N LEU A 103 -18.86 -0.63 3.32
CA LEU A 103 -19.05 0.81 3.12
C LEU A 103 -17.69 1.50 3.25
N PRO A 104 -17.36 2.46 2.37
CA PRO A 104 -16.16 3.27 2.51
C PRO A 104 -16.17 4.05 3.82
N TRP A 105 -14.98 4.37 4.33
CA TRP A 105 -14.78 5.22 5.48
C TRP A 105 -15.59 6.54 5.39
N PRO A 106 -16.34 6.93 6.44
CA PRO A 106 -17.17 8.14 6.42
C PRO A 106 -16.40 9.44 6.11
N GLY A 107 -15.12 9.50 6.48
CA GLY A 107 -14.26 10.67 6.22
C GLY A 107 -13.85 10.83 4.75
N LEU A 108 -14.12 9.86 3.88
CA LEU A 108 -13.68 9.89 2.48
C LEU A 108 -14.23 11.10 1.71
N HIS A 109 -15.46 11.53 2.00
CA HIS A 109 -16.02 12.74 1.38
C HIS A 109 -15.28 14.01 1.82
N ALA A 110 -15.02 14.15 3.13
CA ALA A 110 -14.27 15.29 3.66
C ALA A 110 -12.84 15.31 3.14
N TRP A 111 -12.17 14.14 3.06
CA TRP A 111 -10.88 14.00 2.41
C TRP A 111 -10.96 14.50 0.98
N ARG A 112 -11.88 14.04 0.12
CA ARG A 112 -12.02 14.51 -1.27
C ARG A 112 -12.21 16.02 -1.42
N GLN A 113 -12.96 16.64 -0.51
CA GLN A 113 -13.29 18.08 -0.59
C GLN A 113 -12.22 19.00 -0.01
N ALA A 114 -11.26 18.48 0.76
CA ALA A 114 -10.21 19.33 1.33
C ALA A 114 -9.33 19.94 0.23
N PRO A 115 -8.88 21.19 0.35
CA PRO A 115 -8.01 21.81 -0.65
C PRO A 115 -6.65 21.07 -0.73
N PRO A 116 -5.86 21.28 -1.80
CA PRO A 116 -4.45 20.92 -1.81
C PRO A 116 -3.76 21.47 -0.55
N SER A 117 -2.95 20.63 0.10
CA SER A 117 -2.33 20.98 1.38
C SER A 117 -0.93 21.54 1.18
N ASP A 118 -0.66 22.75 1.67
CA ASP A 118 0.67 23.35 1.60
C ASP A 118 1.59 22.92 2.76
N LEU A 119 1.14 22.00 3.62
CA LEU A 119 1.85 21.51 4.81
C LEU A 119 3.06 20.61 4.46
N ARG A 120 4.01 21.13 3.67
CA ARG A 120 5.09 20.39 3.00
C ARG A 120 6.36 20.25 3.85
N THR A 121 6.36 20.78 5.06
CA THR A 121 7.44 20.69 6.03
C THR A 121 6.92 20.31 7.41
N TRP A 122 7.81 19.84 8.29
CA TRP A 122 7.49 19.53 9.67
C TRP A 122 8.19 20.52 10.61
N GLY A 123 7.42 21.41 11.23
CA GLY A 123 7.87 22.41 12.20
C GLY A 123 8.08 21.83 13.61
N PRO A 124 8.26 22.68 14.63
CA PRO A 124 8.41 22.23 16.02
C PRO A 124 7.20 21.43 16.54
N ASP A 125 6.00 21.88 16.21
CA ASP A 125 4.74 21.36 16.77
C ASP A 125 3.95 20.44 15.83
N GLY A 126 4.41 20.22 14.60
CA GLY A 126 3.72 19.39 13.61
C GLY A 126 3.94 19.84 12.17
N PRO A 127 3.13 19.34 11.22
CA PRO A 127 3.12 19.81 9.85
C PRO A 127 2.90 21.32 9.76
N CYS A 128 3.68 21.99 8.92
CA CYS A 128 3.55 23.42 8.66
C CYS A 128 3.77 23.72 7.17
N ALA A 129 3.23 24.85 6.72
CA ALA A 129 3.55 25.37 5.40
C ALA A 129 5.05 25.65 5.30
N SER A 130 5.60 25.56 4.09
CA SER A 130 6.99 25.93 3.87
C SER A 130 7.12 27.45 3.87
N ASP A 131 8.00 28.01 4.71
CA ASP A 131 8.33 29.45 4.65
C ASP A 131 9.03 29.85 3.34
N ALA A 132 9.43 28.88 2.51
CA ALA A 132 10.25 29.06 1.31
C ALA A 132 9.46 29.23 0.01
N ASP A 133 8.28 29.87 0.07
CA ASP A 133 7.39 30.04 -1.08
C ASP A 133 7.80 31.18 -2.05
N GLU A 134 9.00 31.74 -1.92
CA GLU A 134 9.52 32.76 -2.86
C GLU A 134 10.61 32.26 -3.83
N LEU A 135 11.13 31.04 -3.71
CA LEU A 135 12.32 30.60 -4.50
C LEU A 135 12.13 29.34 -5.35
N ALA A 136 10.91 28.84 -5.47
CA ALA A 136 10.56 27.84 -6.47
C ALA A 136 9.36 28.31 -7.30
N THR A 137 9.50 29.46 -7.95
CA THR A 137 8.85 29.62 -9.27
C THR A 137 9.21 28.39 -10.09
N PRO A 138 8.23 27.69 -10.69
CA PRO A 138 8.53 26.51 -11.47
C PRO A 138 9.26 26.94 -12.75
N GLU A 139 10.58 27.07 -12.68
CA GLU A 139 11.38 27.34 -13.84
C GLU A 139 11.36 26.09 -14.75
N ALA A 140 10.87 26.33 -15.96
CA ALA A 140 10.92 25.52 -17.18
C ALA A 140 10.08 24.22 -17.32
N GLY A 141 9.52 23.63 -16.25
CA GLY A 141 8.83 22.32 -16.35
C GLY A 141 7.31 22.28 -16.09
N ALA A 142 6.79 23.06 -15.13
CA ALA A 142 5.42 22.88 -14.63
C ALA A 142 4.31 23.36 -15.57
N GLY A 143 4.66 24.11 -16.62
CA GLY A 143 3.74 24.54 -17.68
C GLY A 143 3.54 23.52 -18.81
N ALA A 144 4.25 22.39 -18.82
CA ALA A 144 4.32 21.53 -20.00
C ALA A 144 3.12 20.59 -20.20
N GLY A 145 2.50 20.09 -19.13
CA GLY A 145 1.32 19.22 -19.25
C GLY A 145 0.04 20.02 -19.45
N SER A 146 -0.76 19.69 -20.47
CA SER A 146 -2.09 20.26 -20.71
C SER A 146 -3.22 19.47 -20.02
N SER A 147 -2.87 18.33 -19.43
CA SER A 147 -3.79 17.43 -18.74
C SER A 147 -3.14 16.72 -17.54
N LEU A 148 -3.98 16.15 -16.66
CA LEU A 148 -3.54 15.40 -15.49
C LEU A 148 -2.68 14.18 -15.86
N ALA A 149 -3.06 13.46 -16.93
CA ALA A 149 -2.29 12.32 -17.42
C ALA A 149 -0.91 12.73 -17.97
N GLU A 150 -0.81 13.85 -18.69
CA GLU A 150 0.49 14.37 -19.15
C GLU A 150 1.36 14.82 -17.98
N MET A 151 0.77 15.51 -16.99
CA MET A 151 1.49 15.86 -15.76
C MET A 151 1.98 14.61 -15.02
N GLY A 152 1.14 13.58 -14.90
CA GLY A 152 1.54 12.30 -14.31
C GLY A 152 2.68 11.61 -15.06
N ALA A 153 2.69 11.67 -16.40
CA ALA A 153 3.78 11.12 -17.20
C ALA A 153 5.09 11.90 -16.98
N LEU A 154 5.02 13.23 -16.80
CA LEU A 154 6.17 14.07 -16.43
C LEU A 154 6.68 13.72 -15.03
N VAL A 155 5.79 13.53 -14.05
CA VAL A 155 6.17 13.09 -12.70
C VAL A 155 6.89 11.74 -12.74
N LEU A 156 6.33 10.76 -13.44
CA LEU A 156 6.94 9.44 -13.60
C LEU A 156 8.28 9.50 -14.32
N SER A 157 8.49 10.48 -15.21
CA SER A 157 9.75 10.69 -15.93
C SER A 157 10.78 11.54 -15.17
N THR A 158 10.42 12.07 -13.99
CA THR A 158 11.32 12.89 -13.16
C THR A 158 12.15 11.99 -12.23
N ALA A 159 13.47 12.01 -12.36
CA ALA A 159 14.35 11.13 -11.57
C ALA A 159 14.57 11.62 -10.14
N ASP A 160 14.78 12.94 -9.96
CA ASP A 160 15.07 13.53 -8.66
C ASP A 160 13.84 13.41 -7.71
N PRO A 161 13.99 12.85 -6.50
CA PRO A 161 12.85 12.58 -5.62
C PRO A 161 12.13 13.84 -5.11
N LEU A 162 12.88 14.91 -4.81
CA LEU A 162 12.29 16.14 -4.30
C LEU A 162 11.60 16.93 -5.42
N ALA A 163 12.20 16.98 -6.61
CA ALA A 163 11.58 17.54 -7.80
C ALA A 163 10.32 16.74 -8.19
N LYS A 164 10.37 15.41 -8.10
CA LYS A 164 9.20 14.54 -8.31
C LYS A 164 8.07 14.90 -7.33
N ALA A 165 8.37 15.02 -6.04
CA ALA A 165 7.38 15.40 -5.04
C ALA A 165 6.82 16.80 -5.27
N GLY A 166 7.66 17.77 -5.65
CA GLY A 166 7.22 19.13 -6.02
C GLY A 166 6.32 19.15 -7.25
N LEU A 167 6.68 18.41 -8.30
CA LEU A 167 5.88 18.32 -9.52
C LEU A 167 4.54 17.61 -9.29
N THR A 168 4.51 16.58 -8.44
CA THR A 168 3.28 15.93 -8.00
C THR A 168 2.31 16.93 -7.37
N HIS A 169 2.81 17.75 -6.44
CA HIS A 169 1.99 18.77 -5.80
C HIS A 169 1.47 19.80 -6.82
N ALA A 170 2.35 20.31 -7.69
CA ALA A 170 1.96 21.24 -8.75
C ALA A 170 0.90 20.63 -9.69
N ALA A 171 1.01 19.35 -10.03
CA ALA A 171 0.04 18.64 -10.86
C ALA A 171 -1.33 18.55 -10.20
N PHE A 172 -1.40 18.18 -8.92
CA PHE A 172 -2.65 18.11 -8.18
C PHE A 172 -3.28 19.49 -7.96
N SER A 173 -2.48 20.52 -7.65
CA SER A 173 -2.97 21.90 -7.52
C SER A 173 -3.55 22.43 -8.85
N ARG A 174 -2.93 22.10 -9.99
CA ARG A 174 -3.49 22.44 -11.32
C ARG A 174 -4.79 21.68 -11.61
N TRP A 175 -4.88 20.40 -11.22
CA TRP A 175 -6.14 19.65 -11.28
C TRP A 175 -7.25 20.32 -10.46
N ALA A 176 -6.96 20.69 -9.21
CA ALA A 176 -7.91 21.41 -8.36
C ALA A 176 -8.35 22.75 -8.96
N ALA A 177 -7.50 23.38 -9.79
CA ALA A 177 -7.80 24.59 -10.55
C ALA A 177 -8.50 24.34 -11.92
N GLY A 178 -8.88 23.10 -12.24
CA GLY A 178 -9.68 22.77 -13.42
C GLY A 178 -8.93 22.14 -14.60
N LEU A 179 -7.71 21.63 -14.40
CA LEU A 179 -7.01 20.86 -15.44
C LEU A 179 -7.84 19.61 -15.82
N PRO A 180 -8.01 19.26 -17.11
CA PRO A 180 -8.73 18.04 -17.50
C PRO A 180 -7.89 16.78 -17.25
N VAL A 181 -8.52 15.60 -17.19
CA VAL A 181 -7.80 14.32 -17.03
C VAL A 181 -6.88 14.04 -18.22
N GLY A 182 -7.39 14.21 -19.45
CA GLY A 182 -6.68 13.97 -20.71
C GLY A 182 -6.16 12.55 -20.87
N GLN A 183 -5.12 12.39 -21.69
CA GLN A 183 -4.47 11.10 -21.95
C GLN A 183 -2.95 11.30 -22.12
N ALA A 184 -2.18 10.30 -21.72
CA ALA A 184 -0.76 10.20 -21.98
C ALA A 184 -0.33 8.73 -21.97
N THR A 185 0.91 8.45 -22.38
CA THR A 185 1.49 7.11 -22.27
C THR A 185 2.31 7.03 -20.98
N ALA A 186 1.96 6.08 -20.11
CA ALA A 186 2.76 5.79 -18.93
C ALA A 186 4.10 5.17 -19.36
N PRO A 187 5.24 5.62 -18.81
CA PRO A 187 6.51 4.94 -19.03
C PRO A 187 6.47 3.51 -18.48
N ASP A 188 7.35 2.64 -18.97
CA ASP A 188 7.44 1.25 -18.49
C ASP A 188 7.88 1.20 -17.01
N HIS A 189 8.70 2.17 -16.59
CA HIS A 189 9.21 2.32 -15.23
C HIS A 189 9.34 3.81 -14.88
N PRO A 190 9.15 4.22 -13.62
CA PRO A 190 9.43 5.57 -13.20
C PRO A 190 10.94 5.82 -13.26
N ALA A 191 11.31 7.04 -13.63
CA ALA A 191 12.68 7.50 -13.53
C ALA A 191 13.15 7.48 -12.07
N ARG A 192 14.41 7.12 -11.88
CA ARG A 192 15.10 7.01 -10.60
C ARG A 192 16.49 7.66 -10.70
N PRO A 193 17.04 8.22 -9.62
CA PRO A 193 18.44 8.65 -9.58
C PRO A 193 19.37 7.44 -9.52
N ASP A 194 20.68 7.68 -9.63
CA ASP A 194 21.72 6.65 -9.46
C ASP A 194 21.70 6.01 -8.05
N LYS A 195 21.15 6.71 -7.06
CA LYS A 195 20.95 6.24 -5.69
C LYS A 195 19.47 6.34 -5.30
N PRO A 196 18.98 5.47 -4.38
CA PRO A 196 19.67 4.38 -3.70
C PRO A 196 20.02 3.19 -4.62
N VAL A 197 21.01 2.40 -4.21
CA VAL A 197 21.34 1.13 -4.87
C VAL A 197 20.18 0.15 -4.67
N VAL A 198 19.63 -0.36 -5.79
CA VAL A 198 18.55 -1.34 -5.75
C VAL A 198 19.15 -2.75 -5.64
N VAL A 199 18.76 -3.47 -4.59
CA VAL A 199 19.16 -4.85 -4.32
C VAL A 199 17.94 -5.76 -4.23
N THR A 200 18.16 -7.08 -4.20
CA THR A 200 17.08 -8.02 -3.93
C THR A 200 16.65 -7.94 -2.47
N GLN A 201 15.41 -8.34 -2.18
CA GLN A 201 14.88 -8.33 -0.82
C GLN A 201 15.71 -9.18 0.18
N LYS A 202 16.43 -10.20 -0.30
CA LYS A 202 17.29 -11.04 0.54
C LYS A 202 18.62 -10.37 0.91
N GLU A 203 19.02 -9.35 0.15
CA GLU A 203 20.27 -8.60 0.34
C GLU A 203 20.08 -7.37 1.22
N ILE A 204 18.83 -7.01 1.56
CA ILE A 204 18.53 -5.98 2.53
C ILE A 204 18.92 -6.50 3.93
N THR A 205 19.96 -5.91 4.49
CA THR A 205 20.49 -6.24 5.82
C THR A 205 19.87 -5.35 6.91
N THR A 206 20.15 -5.66 8.17
CA THR A 206 19.64 -4.88 9.30
C THR A 206 20.44 -3.58 9.51
N HIS A 207 19.83 -2.57 10.15
CA HIS A 207 20.53 -1.33 10.54
C HIS A 207 21.87 -1.57 11.28
N LYS A 208 21.95 -2.61 12.13
CA LYS A 208 23.18 -2.98 12.86
C LYS A 208 24.28 -3.48 11.93
N GLU A 209 23.92 -4.31 10.95
CA GLU A 209 24.87 -4.84 9.95
C GLU A 209 25.33 -3.74 9.00
N MET A 210 24.47 -2.78 8.68
CA MET A 210 24.82 -1.58 7.89
C MET A 210 25.59 -0.52 8.71
N GLY A 211 25.64 -0.64 10.03
CA GLY A 211 26.29 0.34 10.90
C GLY A 211 25.57 1.70 10.98
N VAL A 212 24.24 1.73 10.75
CA VAL A 212 23.44 2.96 10.77
C VAL A 212 22.47 3.01 11.95
N PRO A 213 22.12 4.20 12.47
CA PRO A 213 21.12 4.36 13.52
C PRO A 213 19.75 3.79 13.11
N LEU A 214 19.01 3.26 14.09
CA LEU A 214 17.70 2.64 13.85
C LEU A 214 16.69 3.63 13.24
N ASN A 215 16.64 4.86 13.77
CA ASN A 215 15.74 5.89 13.27
C ASN A 215 16.08 6.31 11.84
N ALA A 216 17.36 6.52 11.51
CA ALA A 216 17.79 6.81 10.14
C ALA A 216 17.41 5.68 9.17
N TYR A 217 17.65 4.42 9.56
CA TYR A 217 17.24 3.25 8.76
C TYR A 217 15.73 3.16 8.54
N MET A 218 14.94 3.45 9.57
CA MET A 218 13.47 3.43 9.46
C MET A 218 12.96 4.56 8.56
N LEU A 219 13.45 5.79 8.77
CA LEU A 219 13.06 6.97 8.01
C LEU A 219 13.43 6.86 6.53
N HIS A 220 14.62 6.32 6.21
CA HIS A 220 15.04 6.08 4.82
C HIS A 220 14.13 5.07 4.12
N ASN A 221 13.81 3.96 4.79
CA ASN A 221 12.89 2.96 4.23
C ASN A 221 11.48 3.52 4.04
N LEU A 222 10.98 4.31 4.99
CA LEU A 222 9.67 4.96 4.86
C LEU A 222 9.66 5.96 3.72
N ALA A 223 10.68 6.84 3.61
CA ALA A 223 10.82 7.72 2.45
C ALA A 223 10.88 6.94 1.13
N HIS A 224 11.51 5.76 1.09
CA HIS A 224 11.48 4.91 -0.11
C HIS A 224 10.08 4.38 -0.43
N VAL A 225 9.30 4.00 0.58
CA VAL A 225 7.91 3.58 0.40
C VAL A 225 7.08 4.73 -0.16
N GLU A 226 7.14 5.93 0.45
CA GLU A 226 6.36 7.08 -0.02
C GLU A 226 6.74 7.52 -1.43
N LEU A 227 8.03 7.51 -1.77
CA LEU A 227 8.46 7.82 -3.14
C LEU A 227 7.89 6.82 -4.15
N ASN A 228 7.82 5.53 -3.79
CA ASN A 228 7.16 4.55 -4.65
C ASN A 228 5.65 4.82 -4.69
N ALA A 229 5.00 5.12 -3.57
CA ALA A 229 3.56 5.39 -3.52
C ALA A 229 3.14 6.54 -4.45
N ILE A 230 3.94 7.61 -4.53
CA ILE A 230 3.80 8.67 -5.56
C ILE A 230 3.75 8.06 -6.96
N ASP A 231 4.72 7.20 -7.31
CA ASP A 231 4.77 6.58 -8.63
C ASP A 231 3.63 5.60 -8.88
N LEU A 232 3.22 4.84 -7.87
CA LEU A 232 2.10 3.88 -7.97
C LEU A 232 0.78 4.60 -8.26
N ALA A 233 0.56 5.72 -7.58
CA ALA A 233 -0.62 6.56 -7.76
C ALA A 233 -0.62 7.23 -9.14
N TRP A 234 0.50 7.84 -9.56
CA TRP A 234 0.60 8.43 -10.90
C TRP A 234 0.55 7.40 -12.02
N ASP A 235 1.17 6.22 -11.85
CA ASP A 235 1.04 5.13 -12.82
C ASP A 235 -0.42 4.73 -12.97
N THR A 236 -1.19 4.67 -11.88
CA THR A 236 -2.63 4.39 -11.91
C THR A 236 -3.39 5.47 -12.69
N VAL A 237 -3.10 6.75 -12.46
CA VAL A 237 -3.72 7.86 -13.19
C VAL A 237 -3.42 7.77 -14.69
N VAL A 238 -2.15 7.67 -15.07
CA VAL A 238 -1.74 7.72 -16.49
C VAL A 238 -2.13 6.46 -17.23
N ARG A 239 -1.88 5.29 -16.64
CA ARG A 239 -2.06 3.99 -17.32
C ARG A 239 -3.52 3.66 -17.57
N PHE A 240 -4.41 4.08 -16.67
CA PHE A 240 -5.85 3.84 -16.82
C PHE A 240 -6.60 5.05 -17.39
N ALA A 241 -5.92 6.12 -17.81
CA ALA A 241 -6.56 7.27 -18.48
C ALA A 241 -7.43 6.88 -19.70
N PRO A 242 -7.08 5.85 -20.51
CA PRO A 242 -7.97 5.37 -21.57
C PRO A 242 -9.32 4.83 -21.09
N LEU A 243 -9.46 4.46 -19.80
CA LEU A 243 -10.71 4.00 -19.18
C LEU A 243 -11.55 5.13 -18.59
N ARG A 244 -11.20 6.41 -18.86
CA ARG A 244 -11.87 7.57 -18.29
C ARG A 244 -13.39 7.56 -18.46
N ASP A 245 -13.89 7.20 -19.64
CA ASP A 245 -15.34 7.21 -19.90
C ASP A 245 -16.09 6.15 -19.08
N THR A 246 -15.40 5.11 -18.61
CA THR A 246 -15.96 4.05 -17.76
C THR A 246 -15.80 4.36 -16.28
N LEU A 247 -14.62 4.83 -15.86
CA LEU A 247 -14.28 5.08 -14.45
C LEU A 247 -14.75 6.45 -13.95
N GLY A 248 -14.86 7.43 -14.86
CA GLY A 248 -15.16 8.82 -14.56
C GLY A 248 -13.97 9.60 -13.97
N ASP A 249 -14.08 10.93 -13.99
CA ASP A 249 -13.01 11.84 -13.53
C ASP A 249 -12.65 11.66 -12.06
N GLY A 250 -13.61 11.24 -11.23
CA GLY A 250 -13.39 10.99 -9.80
C GLY A 250 -12.31 9.94 -9.52
N PHE A 251 -12.12 8.95 -10.40
CA PHE A 251 -11.09 7.93 -10.22
C PHE A 251 -9.70 8.57 -10.28
N PHE A 252 -9.48 9.39 -11.30
CA PHE A 252 -8.20 10.06 -11.52
C PHE A 252 -7.96 11.14 -10.48
N ALA A 253 -9.02 11.85 -10.06
CA ALA A 253 -8.95 12.84 -8.99
C ALA A 253 -8.50 12.20 -7.67
N ASP A 254 -9.08 11.05 -7.30
CA ASP A 254 -8.73 10.35 -6.07
C ASP A 254 -7.27 9.86 -6.09
N PHE A 255 -6.80 9.23 -7.17
CA PHE A 255 -5.42 8.76 -7.23
C PHE A 255 -4.39 9.89 -7.39
N ALA A 256 -4.73 10.99 -8.07
CA ALA A 256 -3.86 12.17 -8.07
C ALA A 256 -3.76 12.81 -6.68
N ARG A 257 -4.83 12.75 -5.89
CA ARG A 257 -4.83 13.20 -4.50
C ARG A 257 -4.01 12.29 -3.59
N VAL A 258 -4.14 10.96 -3.74
CA VAL A 258 -3.25 10.00 -3.06
C VAL A 258 -1.80 10.39 -3.36
N ALA A 259 -1.43 10.57 -4.63
CA ALA A 259 -0.07 10.98 -4.99
C ALA A 259 0.37 12.29 -4.30
N ASP A 260 -0.52 13.28 -4.18
CA ASP A 260 -0.24 14.53 -3.48
C ASP A 260 0.02 14.33 -1.97
N ASP A 261 -0.74 13.47 -1.30
CA ASP A 261 -0.51 13.07 0.09
C ASP A 261 0.86 12.38 0.23
N GLU A 262 1.17 11.40 -0.63
CA GLU A 262 2.46 10.69 -0.58
C GLU A 262 3.65 11.59 -0.84
N SER A 263 3.49 12.58 -1.72
CA SER A 263 4.53 13.58 -1.96
C SER A 263 4.82 14.43 -0.71
N ARG A 264 3.81 14.67 0.13
CA ARG A 264 3.95 15.35 1.41
C ARG A 264 4.61 14.44 2.44
N HIS A 265 4.16 13.19 2.55
CA HIS A 265 4.75 12.18 3.44
C HIS A 265 6.24 11.98 3.15
N PHE A 266 6.59 11.82 1.86
CA PHE A 266 7.97 11.72 1.39
C PHE A 266 8.83 12.90 1.84
N ARG A 267 8.30 14.13 1.72
CA ARG A 267 9.02 15.34 2.13
C ARG A 267 9.24 15.39 3.64
N TRP A 268 8.25 15.01 4.46
CA TRP A 268 8.43 14.95 5.92
C TRP A 268 9.50 13.94 6.33
N TYR A 269 9.50 12.74 5.72
CA TYR A 269 10.55 11.76 6.00
C TYR A 269 11.92 12.20 5.49
N SER A 270 12.00 12.79 4.30
CA SER A 270 13.26 13.28 3.72
C SER A 270 13.86 14.42 4.55
N GLN A 271 13.03 15.37 4.98
CA GLN A 271 13.43 16.42 5.91
C GLN A 271 13.94 15.81 7.21
N ARG A 272 13.18 14.89 7.83
CA ARG A 272 13.58 14.30 9.11
C ARG A 272 14.84 13.45 8.98
N LEU A 273 15.03 12.76 7.87
CA LEU A 273 16.23 11.99 7.57
C LEU A 273 17.48 12.92 7.49
N ALA A 274 17.34 14.08 6.84
CA ALA A 274 18.38 15.10 6.80
C ALA A 274 18.71 15.67 8.19
N GLU A 275 17.70 15.94 9.02
CA GLU A 275 17.88 16.40 10.40
C GLU A 275 18.65 15.40 11.28
N VAL A 276 18.59 14.09 10.98
CA VAL A 276 19.36 13.06 11.69
C VAL A 276 20.70 12.72 11.00
N GLY A 277 21.10 13.50 9.99
CA GLY A 277 22.41 13.43 9.34
C GLY A 277 22.53 12.46 8.17
N PHE A 278 21.41 12.04 7.57
CA PHE A 278 21.38 11.12 6.43
C PHE A 278 20.57 11.70 5.26
N SER A 279 20.75 11.14 4.08
CA SER A 279 20.00 11.51 2.87
C SER A 279 19.28 10.31 2.28
N TYR A 280 18.16 10.57 1.60
CA TYR A 280 17.54 9.56 0.77
C TYR A 280 18.54 9.12 -0.32
N GLY A 281 18.78 7.82 -0.41
CA GLY A 281 19.83 7.25 -1.27
C GLY A 281 21.03 6.65 -0.53
N ASP A 282 21.22 6.93 0.77
CA ASP A 282 22.39 6.46 1.53
C ASP A 282 22.38 4.96 1.85
N MET A 283 21.20 4.34 1.86
CA MET A 283 21.01 2.93 2.18
C MET A 283 20.42 2.19 0.97
N PRO A 284 20.76 0.90 0.77
CA PRO A 284 20.21 0.11 -0.32
C PRO A 284 18.71 -0.17 -0.12
N VAL A 285 17.98 -0.31 -1.22
CA VAL A 285 16.53 -0.52 -1.23
C VAL A 285 16.13 -1.68 -2.12
N HIS A 286 14.88 -2.14 -2.01
CA HIS A 286 14.33 -3.18 -2.88
C HIS A 286 13.15 -2.64 -3.70
N ASN A 287 12.99 -3.10 -4.95
CA ASN A 287 11.95 -2.60 -5.85
C ASN A 287 10.67 -3.46 -5.86
N LEU A 288 10.24 -3.95 -4.69
CA LEU A 288 9.13 -4.92 -4.58
C LEU A 288 7.80 -4.29 -4.98
N LEU A 289 7.50 -3.10 -4.45
CA LEU A 289 6.25 -2.38 -4.69
C LEU A 289 6.01 -2.13 -6.18
N TRP A 290 7.02 -1.59 -6.87
CA TRP A 290 6.92 -1.38 -8.31
C TRP A 290 6.75 -2.69 -9.08
N ARG A 291 7.45 -3.77 -8.69
CA ARG A 291 7.30 -5.08 -9.35
C ARG A 291 5.87 -5.61 -9.24
N GLU A 292 5.21 -5.45 -8.10
CA GLU A 292 3.81 -5.85 -7.90
C GLU A 292 2.85 -4.93 -8.69
N CYS A 293 3.15 -3.63 -8.77
CA CYS A 293 2.42 -2.68 -9.60
C CYS A 293 2.49 -2.99 -11.09
N ALA A 294 3.69 -3.32 -11.58
CA ALA A 294 3.94 -3.64 -12.97
C ALA A 294 3.19 -4.92 -13.40
N LYS A 295 3.07 -5.91 -12.51
CA LYS A 295 2.27 -7.12 -12.77
C LYS A 295 0.80 -6.79 -13.03
N SER A 296 0.22 -5.81 -12.33
CA SER A 296 -1.19 -5.39 -12.46
C SER A 296 -1.42 -4.32 -13.53
N SER A 297 -0.41 -3.96 -14.32
CA SER A 297 -0.45 -2.84 -15.27
C SER A 297 -1.57 -2.92 -16.32
N SER A 298 -2.04 -4.12 -16.66
CA SER A 298 -3.10 -4.33 -17.65
C SER A 298 -4.50 -4.53 -17.06
N ASP A 299 -4.68 -4.53 -15.74
CA ASP A 299 -5.95 -4.87 -15.09
C ASP A 299 -6.23 -3.93 -13.92
N VAL A 300 -7.21 -3.04 -14.09
CA VAL A 300 -7.60 -2.05 -13.07
C VAL A 300 -8.13 -2.72 -11.80
N SER A 301 -8.83 -3.86 -11.92
CA SER A 301 -9.33 -4.58 -10.75
C SER A 301 -8.18 -5.19 -9.95
N ALA A 302 -7.18 -5.75 -10.64
CA ALA A 302 -5.95 -6.21 -10.02
C ALA A 302 -5.14 -5.06 -9.41
N ARG A 303 -5.05 -3.91 -10.10
CA ARG A 303 -4.36 -2.72 -9.57
C ARG A 303 -4.93 -2.32 -8.22
N LEU A 304 -6.26 -2.20 -8.15
CA LEU A 304 -6.99 -1.80 -6.95
C LEU A 304 -6.84 -2.82 -5.81
N ALA A 305 -6.92 -4.12 -6.11
CA ALA A 305 -6.73 -5.16 -5.11
C ALA A 305 -5.28 -5.19 -4.58
N VAL A 306 -4.29 -5.13 -5.46
CA VAL A 306 -2.88 -5.35 -5.09
C VAL A 306 -2.25 -4.13 -4.43
N ILE A 307 -2.55 -2.92 -4.91
CA ILE A 307 -1.89 -1.70 -4.45
C ILE A 307 -2.66 -1.06 -3.29
N PRO A 308 -3.78 -0.33 -3.49
CA PRO A 308 -4.41 0.40 -2.40
C PRO A 308 -5.06 -0.50 -1.33
N MET A 309 -5.56 -1.68 -1.69
CA MET A 309 -6.18 -2.57 -0.69
C MET A 309 -5.20 -3.51 0.03
N VAL A 310 -4.02 -3.76 -0.54
CA VAL A 310 -3.02 -4.64 0.09
C VAL A 310 -1.76 -3.90 0.49
N GLN A 311 -1.09 -3.15 -0.39
CA GLN A 311 0.13 -2.45 -0.02
C GLN A 311 -0.15 -1.35 1.00
N GLU A 312 -1.12 -0.47 0.76
CA GLU A 312 -1.42 0.63 1.69
C GLU A 312 -2.01 0.09 3.01
N ALA A 313 -2.79 -0.99 2.95
CA ALA A 313 -3.27 -1.66 4.17
C ALA A 313 -2.13 -2.26 5.03
N ARG A 314 -0.96 -2.54 4.46
CA ARG A 314 0.24 -2.91 5.25
C ARG A 314 0.81 -1.71 6.01
N GLY A 315 0.63 -0.49 5.48
CA GLY A 315 0.91 0.77 6.19
C GLY A 315 0.11 0.86 7.49
N LEU A 316 -1.21 0.60 7.42
CA LEU A 316 -2.11 0.54 8.59
C LEU A 316 -1.66 -0.50 9.63
N ASP A 317 -1.12 -1.63 9.19
CA ASP A 317 -0.63 -2.71 10.07
C ASP A 317 0.73 -2.37 10.73
N ALA A 318 1.56 -1.57 10.06
CA ALA A 318 2.92 -1.27 10.48
C ALA A 318 2.99 -0.01 11.37
N GLY A 319 2.21 1.02 11.05
CA GLY A 319 2.26 2.36 11.66
C GLY A 319 2.39 2.34 13.19
N PRO A 320 1.41 1.79 13.94
CA PRO A 320 1.45 1.80 15.41
C PRO A 320 2.72 1.17 16.01
N ARG A 321 3.26 0.13 15.37
CA ARG A 321 4.47 -0.56 15.84
C ARG A 321 5.74 0.23 15.53
N LEU A 322 5.76 0.96 14.41
CA LEU A 322 6.86 1.85 14.07
C LEU A 322 6.90 3.05 15.02
N VAL A 323 5.73 3.65 15.33
CA VAL A 323 5.58 4.69 16.36
C VAL A 323 6.11 4.21 17.70
N GLN A 324 5.63 3.05 18.19
CA GLN A 324 6.10 2.48 19.46
C GLN A 324 7.61 2.26 19.48
N ARG A 325 8.18 1.79 18.37
CA ARG A 325 9.62 1.55 18.25
C ARG A 325 10.43 2.84 18.29
N LEU A 326 10.00 3.90 17.61
CA LEU A 326 10.67 5.20 17.62
C LEU A 326 10.57 5.88 18.98
N CYS A 327 9.40 5.84 19.62
CA CYS A 327 9.24 6.29 21.02
C CYS A 327 10.16 5.52 21.97
N GLY A 328 10.24 4.20 21.84
CA GLY A 328 11.15 3.37 22.64
C GLY A 328 12.64 3.65 22.39
N PHE A 329 12.99 4.23 21.24
CA PHE A 329 14.33 4.72 20.90
C PHE A 329 14.56 6.17 21.36
N GLY A 330 13.53 6.86 21.88
CA GLY A 330 13.58 8.25 22.32
C GLY A 330 13.40 9.29 21.20
N ASP A 331 13.06 8.87 19.97
CA ASP A 331 12.87 9.76 18.82
C ASP A 331 11.38 10.09 18.62
N HIS A 332 10.84 10.91 19.54
CA HIS A 332 9.44 11.31 19.53
C HIS A 332 9.04 12.12 18.30
N ARG A 333 9.96 12.91 17.74
CA ARG A 333 9.71 13.71 16.53
C ARG A 333 9.44 12.80 15.33
N SER A 334 10.30 11.80 15.10
CA SER A 334 10.07 10.81 14.05
C SER A 334 8.81 9.98 14.32
N ALA A 335 8.53 9.65 15.58
CA ALA A 335 7.32 8.93 15.95
C ALA A 335 6.04 9.73 15.61
N ASN A 336 6.02 11.04 15.84
CA ASN A 336 4.89 11.91 15.50
C ASN A 336 4.67 12.00 13.98
N ILE A 337 5.75 12.07 13.20
CA ILE A 337 5.66 12.02 11.73
C ILE A 337 5.01 10.72 11.28
N VAL A 338 5.51 9.57 11.77
CA VAL A 338 4.95 8.26 11.42
C VAL A 338 3.50 8.12 11.86
N ALA A 339 3.15 8.63 13.04
CA ALA A 339 1.77 8.61 13.54
C ALA A 339 0.85 9.39 12.60
N ARG A 340 1.27 10.59 12.17
CA ARG A 340 0.48 11.42 11.27
C ARG A 340 0.30 10.79 9.89
N VAL A 341 1.36 10.24 9.31
CA VAL A 341 1.28 9.50 8.03
C VAL A 341 0.29 8.34 8.18
N ALA A 342 0.42 7.52 9.24
CA ALA A 342 -0.48 6.39 9.47
C ALA A 342 -1.96 6.78 9.65
N GLU A 343 -2.26 7.99 10.15
CA GLU A 343 -3.62 8.53 10.18
C GLU A 343 -4.13 8.88 8.77
N GLU A 344 -3.28 9.44 7.92
CA GLU A 344 -3.61 9.88 6.56
C GLU A 344 -3.79 8.67 5.60
N GLU A 345 -3.04 7.58 5.81
CA GLU A 345 -3.12 6.31 5.03
C GLU A 345 -4.52 5.66 5.00
N LEU A 346 -5.35 5.91 6.03
CA LEU A 346 -6.69 5.36 6.12
C LEU A 346 -7.53 5.72 4.88
N ALA A 347 -7.41 6.97 4.43
CA ALA A 347 -8.13 7.47 3.27
C ALA A 347 -7.74 6.73 1.99
N HIS A 348 -6.46 6.41 1.81
CA HIS A 348 -5.93 5.77 0.60
C HIS A 348 -6.45 4.34 0.45
N VAL A 349 -6.48 3.59 1.55
CA VAL A 349 -7.08 2.26 1.59
C VAL A 349 -8.58 2.32 1.28
N SER A 350 -9.30 3.28 1.86
CA SER A 350 -10.73 3.47 1.59
C SER A 350 -11.04 3.91 0.16
N VAL A 351 -10.19 4.73 -0.46
CA VAL A 351 -10.26 5.06 -1.90
C VAL A 351 -10.12 3.79 -2.74
N GLY A 352 -9.13 2.94 -2.42
CA GLY A 352 -8.93 1.65 -3.08
C GLY A 352 -10.15 0.77 -3.04
N LEU A 353 -10.71 0.58 -1.84
CA LEU A 353 -11.93 -0.20 -1.63
C LEU A 353 -13.11 0.39 -2.40
N TYR A 354 -13.34 1.71 -2.34
CA TYR A 354 -14.43 2.36 -3.05
C TYR A 354 -14.41 2.06 -4.55
N TRP A 355 -13.25 2.23 -5.19
CA TRP A 355 -13.11 1.97 -6.62
C TRP A 355 -13.14 0.49 -6.95
N PHE A 356 -12.63 -0.37 -6.06
CA PHE A 356 -12.71 -1.81 -6.25
C PHE A 356 -14.16 -2.30 -6.25
N LEU A 357 -14.99 -1.82 -5.32
CA LEU A 357 -16.42 -2.12 -5.28
C LEU A 357 -17.15 -1.64 -6.54
N LYS A 358 -16.85 -0.41 -6.99
CA LYS A 358 -17.40 0.15 -8.23
C LYS A 358 -17.02 -0.68 -9.46
N VAL A 359 -15.75 -1.07 -9.58
CA VAL A 359 -15.27 -1.89 -10.70
C VAL A 359 -15.91 -3.27 -10.65
N CYS A 360 -16.01 -3.92 -9.48
CA CYS A 360 -16.71 -5.20 -9.33
C CYS A 360 -18.19 -5.08 -9.73
N GLN A 361 -18.86 -3.99 -9.35
CA GLN A 361 -20.24 -3.70 -9.76
C GLN A 361 -20.37 -3.57 -11.27
N MET A 362 -19.48 -2.80 -11.93
CA MET A 362 -19.44 -2.66 -13.40
C MET A 362 -19.21 -3.99 -14.11
N MET A 363 -18.45 -4.89 -13.49
CA MET A 363 -18.16 -6.23 -13.99
C MET A 363 -19.24 -7.26 -13.65
N GLY A 364 -20.23 -6.92 -12.81
CA GLY A 364 -21.23 -7.86 -12.31
C GLY A 364 -20.64 -8.99 -11.46
N ARG A 365 -19.55 -8.74 -10.74
CA ARG A 365 -18.88 -9.74 -9.88
C ARG A 365 -19.05 -9.42 -8.40
N GLU A 366 -19.05 -10.47 -7.58
CA GLU A 366 -19.00 -10.33 -6.12
C GLU A 366 -17.60 -9.86 -5.69
N PRO A 367 -17.48 -8.78 -4.91
CA PRO A 367 -16.19 -8.20 -4.55
C PRO A 367 -15.25 -9.11 -3.73
N GLY A 368 -15.74 -9.82 -2.72
CA GLY A 368 -14.90 -10.64 -1.85
C GLY A 368 -14.24 -11.82 -2.56
N ASP A 369 -14.98 -12.52 -3.41
CA ASP A 369 -14.52 -13.59 -4.27
C ASP A 369 -13.58 -13.03 -5.34
N THR A 370 -13.93 -11.89 -5.95
CA THR A 370 -13.05 -11.21 -6.91
C THR A 370 -11.71 -10.84 -6.27
N PHE A 371 -11.72 -10.31 -5.05
CA PHE A 371 -10.50 -9.97 -4.32
C PHE A 371 -9.65 -11.22 -4.09
N LYS A 372 -10.23 -12.29 -3.52
CA LYS A 372 -9.54 -13.56 -3.24
C LYS A 372 -8.95 -14.18 -4.52
N ASP A 373 -9.71 -14.17 -5.62
CA ASP A 373 -9.25 -14.63 -6.93
C ASP A 373 -8.03 -13.84 -7.39
N LEU A 374 -8.07 -12.50 -7.31
CA LEU A 374 -6.96 -11.64 -7.72
C LEU A 374 -5.72 -11.82 -6.85
N ILE A 375 -5.88 -11.92 -5.53
CA ILE A 375 -4.77 -12.20 -4.60
C ILE A 375 -4.08 -13.52 -4.96
N LYS A 376 -4.85 -14.55 -5.32
CA LYS A 376 -4.32 -15.83 -5.78
C LYS A 376 -3.69 -15.77 -7.17
N GLU A 377 -4.36 -15.13 -8.14
CA GLU A 377 -3.90 -14.99 -9.53
C GLU A 377 -2.55 -14.27 -9.62
N TYR A 378 -2.35 -13.23 -8.80
CA TYR A 378 -1.14 -12.41 -8.80
C TYR A 378 -0.07 -12.86 -7.79
N ASP A 379 -0.29 -14.00 -7.11
CA ASP A 379 0.60 -14.59 -6.10
C ASP A 379 0.97 -13.59 -4.97
N ILE A 380 -0.05 -12.90 -4.45
CA ILE A 380 0.11 -11.93 -3.38
C ILE A 380 -0.04 -12.62 -2.03
N VAL A 381 0.99 -12.51 -1.20
CA VAL A 381 0.98 -13.11 0.14
C VAL A 381 0.40 -12.11 1.15
N LEU A 382 -0.73 -12.48 1.75
CA LEU A 382 -1.33 -11.78 2.88
C LEU A 382 -0.89 -12.45 4.18
N LYS A 383 -0.18 -11.71 5.03
CA LYS A 383 0.29 -12.22 6.31
C LYS A 383 0.28 -11.13 7.36
N GLY A 384 -0.34 -11.44 8.50
CA GLY A 384 -0.38 -10.57 9.65
C GLY A 384 0.93 -10.51 10.47
N PRO A 385 0.88 -9.90 11.66
CA PRO A 385 -0.32 -9.38 12.34
C PRO A 385 -0.99 -8.24 11.58
N PHE A 386 -2.33 -8.33 11.47
CA PHE A 386 -3.17 -7.29 10.88
C PHE A 386 -3.64 -6.33 11.98
N ASN A 387 -3.77 -5.05 11.64
CA ASN A 387 -4.46 -4.06 12.45
C ASN A 387 -5.95 -4.09 12.11
N TYR A 388 -6.69 -5.02 12.72
CA TYR A 388 -8.12 -5.20 12.45
C TYR A 388 -8.93 -3.92 12.64
N PRO A 389 -8.79 -3.14 13.74
CA PRO A 389 -9.53 -1.89 13.89
C PRO A 389 -9.33 -0.91 12.74
N ALA A 390 -8.08 -0.70 12.28
CA ALA A 390 -7.81 0.22 11.18
C ALA A 390 -8.33 -0.30 9.83
N ARG A 391 -8.21 -1.61 9.57
CA ARG A 391 -8.75 -2.22 8.33
C ARG A 391 -10.28 -2.21 8.31
N ASP A 392 -10.92 -2.43 9.46
CA ASP A 392 -12.37 -2.34 9.64
C ASP A 392 -12.84 -0.89 9.42
N GLU A 393 -12.11 0.09 9.97
CA GLU A 393 -12.38 1.52 9.75
C GLU A 393 -12.22 1.92 8.28
N ALA A 394 -11.21 1.37 7.59
CA ALA A 394 -11.02 1.56 6.16
C ALA A 394 -12.14 0.92 5.30
N GLY A 395 -12.88 -0.02 5.91
CA GLY A 395 -14.01 -0.74 5.33
C GLY A 395 -13.69 -2.12 4.75
N ILE A 396 -12.46 -2.64 4.90
CA ILE A 396 -12.08 -3.94 4.32
C ILE A 396 -12.67 -5.08 5.17
N PRO A 397 -13.57 -5.92 4.64
CA PRO A 397 -14.12 -7.04 5.40
C PRO A 397 -13.03 -8.04 5.80
N ARG A 398 -13.04 -8.46 7.07
CA ARG A 398 -12.02 -9.35 7.62
C ARG A 398 -11.89 -10.69 6.90
N ASP A 399 -13.00 -11.25 6.41
CA ASP A 399 -13.02 -12.52 5.70
C ASP A 399 -12.34 -12.46 4.32
N TRP A 400 -11.97 -11.27 3.84
CA TRP A 400 -11.25 -11.09 2.58
C TRP A 400 -9.75 -11.37 2.71
N TYR A 401 -9.17 -11.14 3.89
CA TYR A 401 -7.71 -11.18 4.09
C TYR A 401 -7.25 -12.08 5.25
N ASP A 402 -8.15 -12.54 6.11
CA ASP A 402 -7.85 -13.44 7.22
C ASP A 402 -8.60 -14.78 7.08
N GLU A 403 -8.00 -15.75 6.41
CA GLU A 403 -8.58 -17.09 6.22
C GLU A 403 -8.90 -17.81 7.55
N LYS A 404 -8.19 -17.47 8.63
CA LYS A 404 -8.47 -18.04 9.96
C LYS A 404 -9.80 -17.55 10.50
N PHE A 405 -10.18 -16.31 10.19
CA PHE A 405 -11.45 -15.75 10.61
C PHE A 405 -12.63 -16.53 10.04
N LYS A 406 -12.56 -16.98 8.79
CA LYS A 406 -13.59 -17.84 8.19
C LYS A 406 -13.74 -19.16 8.94
N GLN A 407 -12.63 -19.79 9.31
CA GLN A 407 -12.64 -21.06 10.04
C GLN A 407 -13.24 -20.89 11.44
N GLU A 408 -12.86 -19.83 12.15
CA GLU A 408 -13.41 -19.49 13.47
C GLU A 408 -14.91 -19.15 13.41
N ALA A 409 -15.34 -18.40 12.39
CA ALA A 409 -16.74 -18.04 12.21
C ALA A 409 -17.62 -19.27 11.87
N ALA A 410 -17.14 -20.14 10.98
CA ALA A 410 -17.82 -21.38 10.63
C ALA A 410 -17.97 -22.32 11.84
N GLN A 411 -16.92 -22.42 12.67
CA GLN A 411 -16.95 -23.22 13.89
C GLN A 411 -17.97 -22.68 14.89
N LYS A 412 -18.01 -21.36 15.13
CA LYS A 412 -19.00 -20.73 16.01
C LYS A 412 -20.43 -20.91 15.51
N LEU A 413 -20.66 -20.83 14.20
CA LEU A 413 -21.99 -21.04 13.62
C LEU A 413 -22.45 -22.50 13.81
N SER A 414 -21.54 -23.47 13.64
CA SER A 414 -21.81 -24.88 13.95
C SER A 414 -22.20 -25.06 15.42
N GLU A 415 -21.43 -24.49 16.35
CA GLU A 415 -21.74 -24.57 17.79
C GLU A 415 -23.11 -23.97 18.13
N VAL A 416 -23.52 -22.89 17.46
CA VAL A 416 -24.85 -22.29 17.63
C VAL A 416 -25.95 -23.19 17.07
N HIS A 417 -25.76 -23.77 15.88
CA HIS A 417 -26.70 -24.73 15.30
C HIS A 417 -26.85 -25.98 16.18
N ASP A 418 -25.75 -26.51 16.70
CA ASP A 418 -25.77 -27.68 17.58
C ASP A 418 -26.55 -27.38 18.87
N ARG A 419 -26.34 -26.19 19.47
CA ARG A 419 -27.11 -25.75 20.64
C ARG A 419 -28.60 -25.58 20.34
N LEU A 420 -28.94 -24.98 19.20
CA LEU A 420 -30.34 -24.83 18.77
C LEU A 420 -31.01 -26.19 18.56
N ALA A 421 -30.33 -27.15 17.93
CA ALA A 421 -30.83 -28.50 17.73
C ALA A 421 -31.10 -29.20 19.07
N CYS A 422 -30.20 -29.09 20.05
CA CYS A 422 -30.43 -29.62 21.41
C CYS A 422 -31.67 -29.01 22.07
N ILE A 423 -31.87 -27.69 21.98
CA ILE A 423 -33.03 -27.01 22.58
C ILE A 423 -34.33 -27.50 21.94
N VAL A 424 -34.37 -27.60 20.61
CA VAL A 424 -35.55 -28.06 19.87
C VAL A 424 -35.91 -29.50 20.24
N GLU A 425 -34.93 -30.39 20.40
CA GLU A 425 -35.20 -31.76 20.84
C GLU A 425 -35.73 -31.81 22.29
N MET A 426 -35.15 -31.04 23.21
CA MET A 426 -35.66 -30.95 24.59
C MET A 426 -37.10 -30.41 24.64
N GLU A 427 -37.45 -29.43 23.81
CA GLU A 427 -38.81 -28.90 23.74
C GLU A 427 -39.80 -29.91 23.16
N LYS A 428 -39.41 -30.71 22.16
CA LYS A 428 -40.22 -31.82 21.65
C LYS A 428 -40.46 -32.89 22.69
N GLU A 429 -39.43 -33.27 23.45
CA GLU A 429 -39.55 -34.25 24.54
C GLU A 429 -40.51 -33.76 25.62
N ASN A 430 -40.41 -32.50 26.03
CA ASN A 430 -41.31 -31.90 27.02
C ASN A 430 -42.76 -31.78 26.51
N ALA A 431 -42.96 -31.42 25.24
CA ALA A 431 -44.29 -31.33 24.63
C ALA A 431 -44.95 -32.70 24.42
N SER A 432 -44.16 -33.78 24.34
CA SER A 432 -44.65 -35.16 24.22
C SER A 432 -44.96 -35.80 25.58
N ALA A 433 -44.56 -35.15 26.69
CA ALA A 433 -44.76 -35.61 28.06
C ALA A 433 -45.97 -34.97 28.77
N THR A 434 -46.63 -34.00 28.13
CA THR A 434 -47.92 -33.40 28.52
C THR A 434 -49.04 -33.95 27.65
#